data_AF-A0A4D4MKT4-F1
#
_entry.id   AF-A0A4D4MKT4-F1
#
_cell.length_a   1.000
_cell.length_b   1.000
_cell.length_c   1.000
_cell.angle_alpha   90.00
_cell.angle_beta   90.00
_cell.angle_gamma   90.00
#
_symmetry.space_group_name_H-M   'P 1'
#
loop_
_entity.id
_entity.type
_entity.pdbx_description
1 polymer ?
#
loop_
_entity_poly.entity_id
_entity_poly.type
_entity_poly.pdbx_seq_one_letter_code
_entity_poly.pdbx_strand_id
1 'polypeptide(L)'
;MVPIALGNDGMGSLRIPAANCGLVGLKPGYGTVPAGIGNGDWFGMSENGPLATTVEDARLMFAVLAGTVTAVAETEAIRPSGPGTRTIALSVRSPLAGVAVGRPYASAAREAAELLAGAGHQVRRADPRTPCG
;
A
#
# COMPACT_ATOMS: atom_id res chain seq x y z
N MET A 1 -11.23 16.56 -12.74
CA MET A 1 -10.15 16.10 -11.83
C MET A 1 -10.63 16.29 -10.39
N VAL A 2 -10.20 15.42 -9.48
CA VAL A 2 -10.54 15.48 -8.04
C VAL A 2 -9.26 15.36 -7.21
N PRO A 3 -9.20 15.93 -5.98
CA PRO A 3 -8.01 15.89 -5.13
C PRO A 3 -7.73 14.49 -4.55
N ILE A 4 -8.79 13.76 -4.22
CA ILE A 4 -8.77 12.37 -3.73
C ILE A 4 -9.89 11.58 -4.41
N ALA A 5 -9.70 10.27 -4.58
CA ALA A 5 -10.67 9.37 -5.18
C ALA A 5 -10.81 8.08 -4.36
N LEU A 6 -12.02 7.52 -4.36
CA LEU A 6 -12.31 6.19 -3.84
C LEU A 6 -12.18 5.17 -4.95
N GLY A 7 -11.51 4.05 -4.67
CA GLY A 7 -11.51 2.89 -5.55
C GLY A 7 -11.57 1.59 -4.75
N ASN A 8 -11.52 0.49 -5.48
CA ASN A 8 -11.45 -0.86 -4.90
C ASN A 8 -10.36 -1.68 -5.57
N ASP A 9 -9.78 -2.62 -4.82
CA ASP A 9 -8.67 -3.45 -5.23
C ASP A 9 -8.97 -4.91 -4.93
N GLY A 10 -9.28 -5.70 -5.96
CA GLY A 10 -9.34 -7.16 -5.86
C GLY A 10 -8.10 -7.83 -6.42
N MET A 11 -7.69 -7.43 -7.63
CA MET A 11 -6.53 -7.97 -8.34
C MET A 11 -5.48 -6.90 -8.67
N GLY A 12 -5.46 -5.81 -7.91
CA GLY A 12 -4.59 -4.65 -8.16
C GLY A 12 -5.31 -3.48 -8.83
N SER A 13 -6.63 -3.50 -9.01
CA SER A 13 -7.39 -2.46 -9.74
C SER A 13 -7.28 -1.05 -9.15
N LEU A 14 -6.78 -0.91 -7.92
CA LEU A 14 -6.43 0.38 -7.34
C LEU A 14 -4.93 0.67 -7.43
N ARG A 15 -4.08 -0.30 -7.07
CA ARG A 15 -2.61 -0.13 -7.06
C ARG A 15 -1.97 -0.05 -8.45
N ILE A 16 -2.51 -0.77 -9.44
CA ILE A 16 -2.02 -0.77 -10.83
C ILE A 16 -2.19 0.61 -11.48
N PRO A 17 -3.39 1.23 -11.53
CA PRO A 17 -3.52 2.55 -12.12
C PRO A 17 -2.79 3.61 -11.30
N ALA A 18 -2.70 3.47 -9.96
CA ALA A 18 -1.92 4.38 -9.14
C ALA A 18 -0.43 4.37 -9.54
N ALA A 19 0.18 3.19 -9.69
CA ALA A 19 1.56 3.05 -10.14
C ALA A 19 1.79 3.60 -11.55
N ASN A 20 0.83 3.43 -12.46
CA ASN A 20 0.94 3.91 -13.85
C ASN A 20 0.76 5.44 -13.98
N CYS A 21 0.07 6.06 -13.03
CA CYS A 21 -0.23 7.50 -13.04
C CYS A 21 0.61 8.31 -12.03
N GLY A 22 1.53 7.69 -11.29
CA GLY A 22 2.35 8.37 -10.28
C GLY A 22 1.54 8.83 -9.06
N LEU A 23 0.55 8.04 -8.64
CA LEU A 23 -0.33 8.32 -7.51
C LEU A 23 -0.06 7.36 -6.35
N VAL A 24 -0.52 7.75 -5.16
CA VAL A 24 -0.58 6.88 -3.98
C VAL A 24 -1.89 6.10 -4.04
N GLY A 25 -1.80 4.77 -4.11
CA GLY A 25 -2.93 3.86 -4.02
C GLY A 25 -2.72 2.84 -2.90
N LEU A 26 -3.61 2.84 -1.91
CA LEU A 26 -3.57 1.92 -0.77
C LEU A 26 -4.71 0.90 -0.87
N LYS A 27 -4.37 -0.39 -1.05
CA LYS A 27 -5.27 -1.47 -0.67
C LYS A 27 -5.03 -1.77 0.81
N PRO A 28 -6.03 -1.61 1.69
CA PRO A 28 -5.89 -1.97 3.09
C PRO A 28 -5.60 -3.46 3.33
N GLY A 29 -5.64 -3.88 4.60
CA GLY A 29 -5.77 -5.29 4.94
C GLY A 29 -7.24 -5.69 4.94
N TYR A 30 -7.51 -6.98 4.71
CA TYR A 30 -8.85 -7.54 4.77
C TYR A 30 -9.57 -7.14 6.07
N GLY A 31 -10.81 -6.66 5.95
CA GLY A 31 -11.64 -6.22 7.07
C GLY A 31 -11.23 -4.89 7.73
N THR A 32 -10.18 -4.21 7.25
CA THR A 32 -9.74 -2.91 7.80
C THR A 32 -10.71 -1.79 7.44
N VAL A 33 -11.23 -1.81 6.22
CA VAL A 33 -12.28 -0.91 5.74
C VAL A 33 -13.49 -1.77 5.42
N PRO A 34 -14.71 -1.39 5.83
CA PRO A 34 -15.91 -2.09 5.40
C PRO A 34 -15.97 -2.18 3.87
N ALA A 35 -15.90 -3.40 3.33
CA ALA A 35 -15.89 -3.61 1.89
C ALA A 35 -17.26 -3.21 1.29
N GLY A 36 -18.36 -3.82 1.74
CA GLY A 36 -19.69 -3.46 1.25
C GLY A 36 -19.83 -3.51 -0.28
N ILE A 37 -18.99 -4.29 -0.97
CA ILE A 37 -18.83 -4.29 -2.45
C ILE A 37 -19.97 -5.09 -3.14
N GLY A 38 -20.97 -5.55 -2.38
CA GLY A 38 -22.12 -6.28 -2.90
C GLY A 38 -21.73 -7.56 -3.64
N ASN A 39 -22.51 -7.94 -4.65
CA ASN A 39 -22.26 -9.14 -5.48
C ASN A 39 -20.97 -9.09 -6.34
N GLY A 40 -20.11 -8.08 -6.15
CA GLY A 40 -18.84 -7.88 -6.85
C GLY A 40 -17.58 -8.05 -5.97
N ASP A 41 -17.72 -8.57 -4.75
CA ASP A 41 -16.65 -8.64 -3.73
C ASP A 41 -15.50 -9.62 -4.05
N TRP A 42 -15.50 -10.22 -5.25
CA TRP A 42 -14.51 -11.19 -5.72
C TRP A 42 -14.09 -12.22 -4.64
N PHE A 43 -15.06 -12.93 -4.08
CA PHE A 43 -14.87 -13.88 -2.97
C PHE A 43 -14.27 -13.28 -1.68
N GLY A 44 -14.56 -12.01 -1.37
CA GLY A 44 -14.01 -11.32 -0.21
C GLY A 44 -12.59 -10.80 -0.41
N MET A 45 -12.08 -10.84 -1.64
CA MET A 45 -10.73 -10.35 -1.95
C MET A 45 -10.71 -8.87 -2.35
N SER A 46 -11.88 -8.29 -2.64
CA SER A 46 -11.99 -6.88 -3.00
C SER A 46 -12.02 -6.00 -1.74
N GLU A 47 -11.23 -4.94 -1.74
CA GLU A 47 -11.19 -3.99 -0.62
C GLU A 47 -11.26 -2.56 -1.13
N ASN A 48 -12.02 -1.70 -0.44
CA ASN A 48 -12.04 -0.27 -0.72
C ASN A 48 -10.76 0.40 -0.23
N GLY A 49 -10.28 1.39 -0.99
CA GLY A 49 -9.07 2.12 -0.64
C GLY A 49 -9.02 3.52 -1.23
N PRO A 50 -8.17 4.39 -0.67
CA PRO A 50 -7.94 5.73 -1.19
C PRO A 50 -6.97 5.74 -2.37
N LEU A 51 -7.17 6.72 -3.24
CA LEU A 51 -6.26 7.08 -4.32
C LEU A 51 -6.03 8.60 -4.29
N ALA A 52 -4.78 9.04 -4.16
CA ALA A 52 -4.43 10.44 -3.94
C ALA A 52 -3.05 10.79 -4.54
N THR A 53 -2.72 12.09 -4.57
CA THR A 53 -1.41 12.58 -5.04
C THR A 53 -0.36 12.65 -3.93
N THR A 54 -0.78 12.59 -2.66
CA THR A 54 0.10 12.63 -1.47
C THR A 54 -0.21 11.48 -0.52
N VAL A 55 0.76 11.14 0.34
CA VAL A 55 0.58 10.10 1.37
C VAL A 55 -0.34 10.61 2.49
N GLU A 56 -0.26 11.90 2.79
CA GLU A 56 -1.07 12.60 3.79
C GLU A 56 -2.56 12.54 3.44
N ASP A 57 -2.92 12.83 2.19
CA ASP A 57 -4.31 12.77 1.72
C ASP A 57 -4.83 11.33 1.68
N ALA A 58 -3.99 10.38 1.24
CA ALA A 58 -4.34 8.96 1.27
C ALA A 58 -4.58 8.47 2.71
N ARG A 59 -3.75 8.89 3.67
CA ARG A 59 -3.90 8.58 5.10
C ARG A 59 -5.20 9.15 5.67
N LEU A 60 -5.50 10.42 5.36
CA LEU A 60 -6.71 11.07 5.83
C LEU A 60 -7.97 10.33 5.34
N MET A 61 -8.03 10.04 4.05
CA MET A 61 -9.15 9.31 3.47
C MET A 61 -9.25 7.88 4.02
N PHE A 62 -8.12 7.18 4.15
CA PHE A 62 -8.09 5.85 4.78
C PHE A 62 -8.69 5.87 6.18
N ALA A 63 -8.36 6.86 7.00
CA ALA A 63 -8.89 6.96 8.36
C ALA A 63 -10.39 7.22 8.39
N VAL A 64 -10.92 7.99 7.45
CA VAL A 64 -12.37 8.16 7.24
C VAL A 64 -13.01 6.83 6.88
N LEU A 65 -12.46 6.12 5.90
CA LEU A 65 -12.98 4.83 5.43
C LEU A 65 -12.94 3.76 6.53
N ALA A 66 -11.89 3.74 7.34
CA ALA A 66 -11.70 2.80 8.44
C ALA A 66 -12.49 3.18 9.73
N GLY A 67 -13.18 4.33 9.74
CA GLY A 67 -13.89 4.80 10.93
C GLY A 67 -12.97 5.20 12.09
N THR A 68 -11.71 5.55 11.80
CA THR A 68 -10.67 5.90 12.79
C THR A 68 -10.35 7.40 12.80
N VAL A 69 -11.27 8.25 12.33
CA VAL A 69 -11.09 9.71 12.22
C VAL A 69 -10.73 10.37 13.55
N THR A 70 -11.38 9.96 14.64
CA THR A 70 -11.08 10.46 15.99
C THR A 70 -9.66 10.11 16.39
N ALA A 71 -9.22 8.88 16.13
CA ALA A 71 -7.83 8.49 16.32
C ALA A 71 -6.90 9.35 15.45
N VAL A 72 -7.16 9.58 14.16
CA VAL A 72 -6.25 10.40 13.34
C VAL A 72 -6.22 11.89 13.70
N ALA A 73 -7.32 12.46 14.19
CA ALA A 73 -7.36 13.82 14.73
C ALA A 73 -6.54 13.94 16.02
N GLU A 74 -6.58 12.91 16.87
CA GLU A 74 -5.68 12.76 18.02
C GLU A 74 -4.24 12.42 17.58
N THR A 75 -4.06 11.77 16.42
CA THR A 75 -2.78 11.33 15.81
C THR A 75 -2.04 12.46 15.09
N GLU A 76 -2.56 13.70 15.01
CA GLU A 76 -1.65 14.85 14.82
C GLU A 76 -0.59 14.88 15.94
N ALA A 77 -0.88 14.30 17.12
CA ALA A 77 0.08 14.02 18.18
C ALA A 77 0.86 12.68 18.01
N ILE A 78 0.36 11.74 17.20
CA ILE A 78 1.08 10.53 16.76
C ILE A 78 1.60 10.79 15.33
N ARG A 79 2.45 11.81 15.19
CA ARG A 79 3.58 11.64 14.28
C ARG A 79 4.22 10.28 14.62
N PRO A 80 4.69 9.48 13.65
CA PRO A 80 5.51 8.32 14.00
C PRO A 80 6.52 8.77 15.04
N SER A 81 6.57 8.05 16.17
CA SER A 81 7.31 8.43 17.38
C SER A 81 8.79 8.65 17.04
N GLY A 82 9.17 9.86 16.61
CA GLY A 82 10.49 10.13 16.04
C GLY A 82 10.91 9.23 14.86
N PRO A 83 12.11 9.43 14.30
CA PRO A 83 12.68 8.56 13.28
C PRO A 83 13.13 7.25 13.93
N GLY A 84 12.18 6.38 14.30
CA GLY A 84 12.51 5.02 14.69
C GLY A 84 13.03 4.25 13.47
N THR A 85 14.24 3.72 13.55
CA THR A 85 14.77 2.78 12.55
C THR A 85 13.78 1.62 12.37
N ARG A 86 13.30 1.42 11.14
CA ARG A 86 12.41 0.30 10.79
C ARG A 86 13.21 -0.80 10.12
N THR A 87 12.82 -2.05 10.35
CA THR A 87 13.35 -3.20 9.61
C THR A 87 12.45 -3.47 8.41
N ILE A 88 12.98 -3.34 7.21
CA ILE A 88 12.24 -3.41 5.95
C ILE A 88 12.79 -4.57 5.13
N ALA A 89 11.90 -5.47 4.71
CA ALA A 89 12.23 -6.54 3.78
C ALA A 89 11.90 -6.13 2.34
N LEU A 90 12.86 -6.22 1.43
CA LEU A 90 12.66 -6.07 0.00
C LEU A 90 12.60 -7.46 -0.66
N SER A 91 11.50 -7.71 -1.38
CA SER A 91 11.35 -8.82 -2.32
C SER A 91 11.00 -8.25 -3.70
N VAL A 92 11.70 -8.71 -4.73
CA VAL A 92 11.34 -8.47 -6.14
C VAL A 92 10.93 -9.78 -6.83
N ARG A 93 10.69 -10.83 -6.05
CA ARG A 93 10.25 -12.13 -6.56
C ARG A 93 8.75 -12.07 -6.87
N SER A 94 8.40 -12.46 -8.08
CA SER A 94 6.99 -12.66 -8.45
C SER A 94 6.39 -13.81 -7.62
N PRO A 95 5.18 -13.66 -7.08
CA PRO A 95 4.45 -14.76 -6.46
C PRO A 95 3.95 -15.78 -7.50
N LEU A 96 3.91 -15.43 -8.79
CA LEU A 96 3.49 -16.31 -9.88
C LEU A 96 4.69 -17.10 -10.42
N ALA A 97 4.60 -18.42 -10.39
CA ALA A 97 5.63 -19.33 -10.90
C ALA A 97 5.91 -19.07 -12.38
N GLY A 98 7.20 -19.00 -12.75
CA GLY A 98 7.63 -18.76 -14.13
C GLY A 98 7.50 -17.32 -14.63
N VAL A 99 6.92 -16.41 -13.83
CA VAL A 99 6.83 -14.99 -14.17
C VAL A 99 7.94 -14.22 -13.47
N ALA A 100 8.68 -13.41 -14.20
CA ALA A 100 9.70 -12.51 -13.63
C ALA A 100 9.20 -11.06 -13.61
N VAL A 101 9.55 -10.31 -12.57
CA VAL A 101 9.33 -8.86 -12.55
C VAL A 101 10.27 -8.20 -13.55
N GLY A 102 9.73 -7.34 -14.41
CA GLY A 102 10.51 -6.61 -15.41
C GLY A 102 11.65 -5.78 -14.78
N ARG A 103 12.78 -5.70 -15.48
CA ARG A 103 13.99 -5.00 -14.98
C ARG A 103 13.72 -3.57 -14.49
N PRO A 104 12.95 -2.72 -15.19
CA PRO A 104 12.69 -1.35 -14.72
C PRO A 104 12.00 -1.32 -13.35
N TYR A 105 10.97 -2.14 -13.15
CA TYR A 105 10.22 -2.21 -11.89
C TYR A 105 11.07 -2.78 -10.75
N ALA A 106 11.85 -3.83 -11.03
CA ALA A 106 12.76 -4.39 -10.04
C ALA A 106 13.90 -3.42 -9.68
N SER A 107 14.33 -2.57 -10.61
CA SER A 107 15.31 -1.51 -10.35
C SER A 107 14.73 -0.42 -9.46
N ALA A 108 13.54 0.09 -9.81
CA ALA A 108 12.86 1.11 -9.02
C ALA A 108 12.60 0.67 -7.57
N ALA A 109 12.22 -0.60 -7.37
CA ALA A 109 12.03 -1.15 -6.03
C ALA A 109 13.34 -1.22 -5.21
N ARG A 110 14.48 -1.46 -5.87
CA ARG A 110 15.81 -1.45 -5.21
C ARG A 110 16.26 -0.04 -4.89
N GLU A 111 16.06 0.91 -5.80
CA GLU A 111 16.37 2.32 -5.58
C GLU A 111 15.57 2.89 -4.40
N ALA A 112 14.26 2.60 -4.33
CA ALA A 112 13.44 2.95 -3.18
C ALA A 112 13.99 2.37 -1.86
N ALA A 113 14.51 1.14 -1.91
CA ALA A 113 15.10 0.48 -0.75
C ALA A 113 16.45 1.11 -0.34
N GLU A 114 17.24 1.58 -1.31
CA GLU A 114 18.47 2.35 -1.05
C GLU A 114 18.15 3.71 -0.41
N LEU A 115 17.11 4.40 -0.88
CA LEU A 115 16.64 5.65 -0.25
C LEU A 115 16.20 5.43 1.20
N LEU A 116 15.47 4.34 1.47
CA LEU A 116 15.06 3.98 2.83
C LEU A 116 16.27 3.65 3.73
N ALA A 117 17.28 2.95 3.19
CA ALA A 117 18.51 2.69 3.91
C ALA A 117 19.28 3.98 4.21
N GLY A 118 19.37 4.89 3.23
CA GLY A 118 19.98 6.22 3.39
C GLY A 118 19.25 7.10 4.43
N ALA A 119 17.95 6.89 4.62
CA ALA A 119 17.15 7.53 5.67
C ALA A 119 17.33 6.89 7.07
N GLY A 120 18.21 5.89 7.23
CA GLY A 120 18.52 5.25 8.51
C GLY A 120 17.66 4.04 8.87
N HIS A 121 16.97 3.44 7.89
CA HIS A 121 16.24 2.18 8.07
C HIS A 121 17.12 0.94 7.82
N GLN A 122 16.82 -0.17 8.49
CA GLN A 122 17.48 -1.44 8.25
C GLN A 122 16.79 -2.18 7.11
N VAL A 123 17.40 -2.19 5.93
CA VAL A 123 16.83 -2.82 4.74
C VAL A 123 17.54 -4.13 4.46
N ARG A 124 16.79 -5.22 4.29
CA ARG A 124 17.31 -6.54 3.93
C ARG A 124 16.52 -7.17 2.80
N ARG A 125 17.18 -8.02 2.01
CA ARG A 125 16.46 -8.90 1.08
C ARG A 125 15.84 -10.06 1.85
N ALA A 126 14.55 -10.28 1.66
CA ALA A 126 13.86 -11.45 2.17
C ALA A 126 12.61 -11.67 1.36
N ASP A 127 12.38 -12.92 0.97
CA ASP A 127 11.22 -13.24 0.15
C ASP A 127 10.13 -13.92 0.98
N PRO A 128 8.90 -13.40 1.01
CA PRO A 128 7.80 -14.01 1.75
C PRO A 128 7.39 -15.35 1.12
N ARG A 129 7.08 -16.34 1.96
CA ARG A 129 6.48 -17.59 1.48
C ARG A 129 5.07 -17.29 1.01
N THR A 130 4.80 -17.50 -0.28
CA THR A 130 3.43 -17.53 -0.78
C THR A 130 2.80 -18.83 -0.30
N PRO A 131 1.65 -18.82 0.39
CA PRO A 131 0.93 -20.04 0.70
C PRO A 131 0.67 -20.82 -0.59
N CYS A 132 0.98 -22.11 -0.59
CA CYS A 132 0.42 -23.02 -1.58
C CYS A 132 -1.09 -23.08 -1.30
N GLY A 133 -1.92 -22.70 -2.27
CA GLY A 133 -3.37 -22.86 -2.17
C GLY A 133 -3.78 -24.32 -2.06
#